data_AF-A0A0C1XI22-F1
#
_entry.id   AF-A0A0C1XI22-F1
#
_cell.length_a   1.000
_cell.length_b   1.000
_cell.length_c   1.000
_cell.angle_alpha   90.00
_cell.angle_beta   90.00
_cell.angle_gamma   90.00
#
_symmetry.space_group_name_H-M   'P 1'
#
loop_
_entity.id
_entity.type
_entity.pdbx_description
1 polymer ?
#
loop_
_entity_poly.entity_id
_entity_poly.type
_entity_poly.pdbx_seq_one_letter_code
_entity_poly.pdbx_strand_id
1 'polypeptide(L)'
;MISRLLGRRTAANQRTNPLAGLSVPPGAGLLTCRVLDPVGEPIRQADFTVSDLNGRKIVSGETDPFGTVVAMVPLGEYRLAVAAESFSSHRGNASVADEGQHCGLGDITLQIAPSMPLPAPGEWVIEPAHSRIGFVARHIGLARVHGRFENFAGAIRIGETMEQTAMHVIIGAESIDTNVRVRDDHLRSADFLDVANYPTLEFYSEHFAHRGGNNWAITGALSLHGVTRTVTLEAKYLGVGNGMDGEARAAVSASTELHREDFTVSWQSMLARGIAVVGSSIKIDLDVQIVPKGTKGWPMV
;
A
#
# COMPACT_ATOMS: atom_id res chain seq x y z
N MET A 1 74.81 15.04 -18.89
CA MET A 1 74.02 16.13 -18.26
C MET A 1 72.74 16.32 -19.06
N ILE A 2 71.69 16.73 -18.36
CA ILE A 2 70.36 17.20 -18.84
C ILE A 2 69.24 16.15 -18.73
N SER A 3 68.27 16.53 -17.92
CA SER A 3 67.27 15.75 -17.20
C SER A 3 65.94 15.63 -17.95
N ARG A 4 65.20 14.55 -17.66
CA ARG A 4 63.77 14.39 -17.98
C ARG A 4 62.94 15.21 -16.99
N LEU A 5 62.23 16.23 -17.48
CA LEU A 5 61.11 16.85 -16.77
C LEU A 5 59.82 16.09 -17.12
N LEU A 6 59.25 15.38 -16.15
CA LEU A 6 57.90 14.84 -16.23
C LEU A 6 56.90 15.93 -15.80
N GLY A 7 56.18 16.51 -16.77
CA GLY A 7 55.04 17.36 -16.51
C GLY A 7 53.82 16.53 -16.10
N ARG A 8 53.36 16.70 -14.86
CA ARG A 8 52.05 16.22 -14.39
C ARG A 8 50.94 16.97 -15.13
N ARG A 9 50.20 16.28 -16.01
CA ARG A 9 48.89 16.73 -16.48
C ARG A 9 47.83 16.27 -15.47
N THR A 10 47.26 17.21 -14.73
CA THR A 10 46.01 17.01 -14.00
C THR A 10 44.88 16.90 -15.03
N ALA A 11 44.27 15.72 -15.13
CA ALA A 11 43.04 15.53 -15.89
C ALA A 11 41.89 16.17 -15.11
N ALA A 12 41.51 17.38 -15.50
CA ALA A 12 40.26 17.98 -15.05
C ALA A 12 39.11 17.19 -15.68
N ASN A 13 38.36 16.46 -14.84
CA ASN A 13 37.16 15.74 -15.24
C ASN A 13 36.07 16.78 -15.55
N GLN A 14 35.91 17.15 -16.82
CA GLN A 14 34.78 17.97 -17.29
C GLN A 14 33.50 17.17 -17.08
N ARG A 15 32.74 17.50 -16.04
CA ARG A 15 31.35 17.05 -15.89
C ARG A 15 30.56 17.67 -17.04
N THR A 16 30.16 16.86 -18.02
CA THR A 16 29.16 17.26 -19.01
C THR A 16 27.86 17.55 -18.28
N ASN A 17 27.26 18.72 -18.49
CA ASN A 17 25.95 19.05 -17.93
C ASN A 17 24.88 18.33 -18.78
N PRO A 18 24.24 17.25 -18.28
CA PRO A 18 23.30 16.46 -19.07
C PRO A 18 22.04 17.25 -19.49
N LEU A 19 21.82 18.43 -18.88
CA LEU A 19 20.68 19.31 -19.14
C LEU A 19 20.98 20.38 -20.21
N ALA A 20 22.21 20.45 -20.75
CA ALA A 20 22.62 21.48 -21.71
C ALA A 20 21.87 21.43 -23.06
N GLY A 21 21.10 20.37 -23.33
CA GLY A 21 20.28 20.22 -24.53
C GLY A 21 18.79 20.54 -24.39
N LEU A 22 18.31 20.88 -23.18
CA LEU A 22 16.91 21.21 -22.94
C LEU A 22 16.64 22.67 -23.33
N SER A 23 15.80 22.89 -24.34
CA SER A 23 15.32 24.22 -24.71
C SER A 23 14.23 24.66 -23.75
N VAL A 24 14.51 25.70 -22.97
CA VAL A 24 13.54 26.32 -22.05
C VAL A 24 12.67 27.32 -22.84
N PRO A 25 11.33 27.28 -22.71
CA PRO A 25 10.46 28.27 -23.34
C PRO A 25 10.77 29.71 -22.89
N PRO A 26 10.47 30.72 -23.73
CA PRO A 26 10.58 32.12 -23.33
C PRO A 26 9.75 32.43 -22.08
N GLY A 27 10.30 33.23 -21.17
CA GLY A 27 9.67 33.56 -19.88
C GLY A 27 9.63 32.42 -18.85
N ALA A 28 10.36 31.32 -19.06
CA ALA A 28 10.48 30.21 -18.13
C ALA A 28 11.94 29.94 -17.74
N GLY A 29 12.11 29.17 -16.66
CA GLY A 29 13.37 28.58 -16.25
C GLY A 29 13.21 27.09 -15.91
N LEU A 30 14.33 26.45 -15.61
CA LEU A 30 14.44 25.03 -15.30
C LEU A 30 14.71 24.83 -13.82
N LEU A 31 13.81 24.14 -13.11
CA LEU A 31 13.98 23.70 -11.74
C LEU A 31 14.39 22.23 -11.72
N THR A 32 15.48 21.91 -11.01
CA THR A 32 15.93 20.53 -10.86
C THR A 32 16.36 20.19 -9.45
N CYS A 33 16.10 18.97 -9.01
CA CYS A 33 16.69 18.39 -7.80
C CYS A 33 16.91 16.90 -7.97
N ARG A 34 17.70 16.30 -7.09
CA ARG A 34 17.81 14.84 -6.98
C ARG A 34 17.21 14.40 -5.66
N VAL A 35 16.30 13.44 -5.69
CA VAL A 35 15.61 12.90 -4.53
C VAL A 35 16.30 11.62 -4.11
N LEU A 36 16.81 11.60 -2.89
CA LEU A 36 17.59 10.51 -2.32
C LEU A 36 16.94 9.98 -1.04
N ASP A 37 17.21 8.72 -0.71
CA ASP A 37 16.91 8.15 0.58
C ASP A 37 18.02 8.48 1.62
N PRO A 38 17.84 8.14 2.91
CA PRO A 38 18.84 8.42 3.95
C PRO A 38 20.20 7.74 3.74
N VAL A 39 20.30 6.72 2.89
CA VAL A 39 21.57 6.05 2.57
C VAL A 39 22.21 6.59 1.28
N GLY A 40 21.58 7.56 0.63
CA GLY A 40 22.08 8.26 -0.56
C GLY A 40 21.68 7.61 -1.89
N GLU A 41 20.78 6.63 -1.87
CA GLU A 41 20.28 5.98 -3.08
C GLU A 41 19.11 6.78 -3.69
N PRO A 42 19.01 6.83 -5.03
CA PRO A 42 17.89 7.49 -5.69
C PRO A 42 16.53 6.90 -5.37
N ILE A 43 15.59 7.75 -4.97
CA ILE A 43 14.19 7.34 -4.82
C ILE A 43 13.50 7.45 -6.19
N ARG A 44 13.12 6.31 -6.72
CA ARG A 44 12.36 6.16 -7.97
C ARG A 44 10.88 6.43 -7.70
N GLN A 45 10.19 7.01 -8.68
CA GLN A 45 8.74 7.24 -8.61
C GLN A 45 8.30 8.07 -7.39
N ALA A 46 9.15 9.00 -6.93
CA ALA A 46 8.71 9.98 -5.95
C ALA A 46 7.83 11.01 -6.67
N ASP A 47 6.61 11.18 -6.21
CA ASP A 47 5.73 12.25 -6.66
C ASP A 47 6.32 13.60 -6.28
N PHE A 48 6.43 14.51 -7.24
CA PHE A 48 6.73 15.90 -6.98
C PHE A 48 5.59 16.81 -7.44
N THR A 49 5.44 17.92 -6.75
CA THR A 49 4.53 19.01 -7.13
C THR A 49 5.20 20.34 -6.92
N VAL A 50 5.22 21.16 -7.96
CA VAL A 50 5.59 22.57 -7.88
C VAL A 50 4.31 23.40 -7.87
N SER A 51 4.18 24.28 -6.88
CA SER A 51 3.03 25.17 -6.70
C SER A 51 3.50 26.60 -6.50
N ASP A 52 2.66 27.57 -6.88
CA ASP A 52 2.94 28.96 -6.54
C ASP A 52 2.71 29.23 -5.04
N LEU A 53 3.00 30.46 -4.59
CA LEU A 53 2.85 30.83 -3.18
C LEU A 53 1.41 30.79 -2.66
N ASN A 54 0.41 30.78 -3.56
CA ASN A 54 -1.01 30.63 -3.21
C ASN A 54 -1.45 29.16 -3.19
N GLY A 55 -0.53 28.22 -3.45
CA GLY A 55 -0.80 26.79 -3.47
C GLY A 55 -1.43 26.29 -4.77
N ARG A 56 -1.55 27.13 -5.81
CA ARG A 56 -2.01 26.66 -7.11
C ARG A 56 -0.90 25.83 -7.74
N LYS A 57 -1.25 24.59 -8.12
CA LYS A 57 -0.34 23.66 -8.79
C LYS A 57 0.07 24.22 -10.16
N ILE A 58 1.37 24.24 -10.40
CA ILE A 58 1.98 24.64 -11.68
C ILE A 58 2.35 23.40 -12.49
N VAL A 59 3.05 22.45 -11.86
CA VAL A 59 3.43 21.17 -12.47
C VAL A 59 3.52 20.08 -11.41
N SER A 60 3.23 18.85 -11.81
CA SER A 60 3.46 17.64 -11.00
C SER A 60 3.96 16.53 -11.90
N GLY A 61 4.69 15.59 -11.33
CA GLY A 61 5.18 14.40 -12.01
C GLY A 61 5.87 13.46 -11.04
N GLU A 62 6.57 12.48 -11.57
CA GLU A 62 7.38 11.54 -10.79
C GLU A 62 8.87 11.78 -11.05
N THR A 63 9.73 11.40 -10.11
CA THR A 63 11.16 11.32 -10.35
C THR A 63 11.49 10.30 -11.43
N ASP A 64 12.54 10.58 -12.19
CA ASP A 64 13.11 9.60 -13.12
C ASP A 64 13.74 8.41 -12.36
N PRO A 65 14.18 7.34 -13.07
CA PRO A 65 14.85 6.20 -12.43
C PRO A 65 16.13 6.52 -11.64
N PHE A 66 16.68 7.72 -11.78
CA PHE A 66 17.87 8.23 -11.08
C PHE A 66 17.52 9.24 -9.98
N GLY A 67 16.24 9.39 -9.65
CA GLY A 67 15.73 10.28 -8.60
C GLY A 67 15.66 11.74 -9.03
N THR A 68 15.82 12.05 -10.32
CA THR A 68 15.86 13.43 -10.80
C THR A 68 14.45 13.98 -10.97
N VAL A 69 14.23 15.18 -10.43
CA VAL A 69 13.10 16.04 -10.79
C VAL A 69 13.59 17.05 -11.81
N VAL A 70 12.83 17.22 -12.89
CA VAL A 70 13.04 18.28 -13.88
C VAL A 70 11.70 18.93 -14.17
N ALA A 71 11.61 20.23 -13.92
CA ALA A 71 10.39 21.01 -14.11
C ALA A 71 10.72 22.33 -14.80
N MET A 72 10.02 22.64 -15.89
CA MET A 72 10.03 23.99 -16.47
C MET A 72 8.90 24.79 -15.86
N VAL A 73 9.22 25.94 -15.29
CA VAL A 73 8.25 26.82 -14.63
C VAL A 73 8.46 28.26 -15.07
N PRO A 74 7.40 29.09 -15.12
CA PRO A 74 7.55 30.53 -15.39
C PRO A 74 8.50 31.22 -14.40
N LEU A 75 8.87 32.46 -14.67
CA LEU A 75 9.57 33.28 -13.67
C LEU A 75 8.68 33.48 -12.44
N GLY A 76 9.23 33.30 -11.24
CA GLY A 76 8.49 33.45 -9.99
C GLY A 76 9.03 32.64 -8.81
N GLU A 77 8.28 32.70 -7.72
CA GLU A 77 8.54 32.01 -6.45
C GLU A 77 7.58 30.82 -6.30
N TYR A 78 8.12 29.70 -5.86
CA TYR A 78 7.44 28.41 -5.83
C TYR A 78 7.68 27.63 -4.54
N ARG A 79 6.79 26.68 -4.29
CA ARG A 79 6.99 25.60 -3.32
C ARG A 79 7.09 24.27 -4.07
N LEU A 80 8.17 23.54 -3.82
CA LEU A 80 8.34 22.16 -4.22
C LEU A 80 7.89 21.26 -3.06
N ALA A 81 6.98 20.34 -3.33
CA ALA A 81 6.69 19.21 -2.46
C ALA A 81 7.17 17.93 -3.14
N VAL A 82 7.82 17.05 -2.37
CA VAL A 82 8.21 15.71 -2.82
C VAL A 82 7.68 14.70 -1.83
N ALA A 83 7.03 13.65 -2.32
CA ALA A 83 6.51 12.55 -1.54
C ALA A 83 6.89 11.22 -2.19
N ALA A 84 7.22 10.24 -1.38
CA ALA A 84 7.44 8.88 -1.80
C ALA A 84 6.84 7.94 -0.77
N GLU A 85 6.48 6.73 -1.18
CA GLU A 85 6.01 5.72 -0.24
C GLU A 85 7.06 5.52 0.86
N SER A 86 6.61 5.39 2.11
CA SER A 86 7.49 5.10 3.26
C SER A 86 8.40 6.22 3.73
N PHE A 87 8.34 7.40 3.11
CA PHE A 87 9.10 8.58 3.49
C PHE A 87 8.20 9.73 3.95
N SER A 88 8.72 10.56 4.85
CA SER A 88 8.12 11.84 5.22
C SER A 88 8.18 12.79 4.02
N SER A 89 7.05 13.41 3.66
CA SER A 89 7.01 14.36 2.56
C SER A 89 7.92 15.56 2.84
N HIS A 90 8.74 15.91 1.85
CA HIS A 90 9.58 17.09 1.88
C HIS A 90 8.82 18.29 1.31
N ARG A 91 9.07 19.48 1.87
CA ARG A 91 8.64 20.76 1.29
C ARG A 91 9.81 21.74 1.30
N GLY A 92 10.07 22.35 0.15
CA GLY A 92 11.11 23.35 -0.04
C GLY A 92 10.59 24.53 -0.86
N ASN A 93 11.29 25.66 -0.77
CA ASN A 93 11.04 26.81 -1.62
C ASN A 93 11.98 26.76 -2.83
N ALA A 94 11.54 27.33 -3.95
CA ALA A 94 12.34 27.47 -5.14
C ALA A 94 11.99 28.77 -5.86
N SER A 95 12.97 29.39 -6.50
CA SER A 95 12.76 30.60 -7.29
C SER A 95 13.40 30.48 -8.66
N VAL A 96 12.76 31.10 -9.65
CA VAL A 96 13.28 31.29 -11.00
C VAL A 96 13.18 32.77 -11.30
N ALA A 97 14.32 33.46 -11.30
CA ALA A 97 14.40 34.91 -11.43
C ALA A 97 14.61 35.35 -12.88
N ASP A 98 15.35 34.56 -13.67
CA ASP A 98 15.76 34.92 -15.02
C ASP A 98 15.31 33.90 -16.07
N GLU A 99 15.05 34.37 -17.28
CA GLU A 99 14.70 33.53 -18.42
C GLU A 99 15.85 32.57 -18.77
N GLY A 100 15.52 31.29 -18.95
CA GLY A 100 16.49 30.24 -19.22
C GLY A 100 17.35 29.85 -18.01
N GLN A 101 17.10 30.42 -16.82
CA GLN A 101 17.86 30.09 -15.61
C GLN A 101 17.68 28.61 -15.25
N HIS A 102 18.80 27.95 -14.93
CA HIS A 102 18.79 26.64 -14.28
C HIS A 102 18.90 26.80 -12.77
N CYS A 103 17.79 26.57 -12.08
CA CYS A 103 17.68 26.54 -10.62
C CYS A 103 17.84 25.11 -10.11
N GLY A 104 19.07 24.76 -9.71
CA GLY A 104 19.37 23.49 -9.05
C GLY A 104 19.16 23.58 -7.53
N LEU A 105 18.18 22.85 -7.00
CA LEU A 105 17.91 22.78 -5.56
C LEU A 105 18.83 21.80 -4.82
N GLY A 106 19.70 21.10 -5.55
CA GLY A 106 20.61 20.09 -5.01
C GLY A 106 19.92 18.77 -4.68
N ASP A 107 20.51 18.05 -3.73
CA ASP A 107 20.01 16.77 -3.25
C ASP A 107 18.99 16.99 -2.13
N ILE A 108 17.81 16.41 -2.30
CA ILE A 108 16.73 16.36 -1.32
C ILE A 108 16.71 14.95 -0.74
N THR A 109 17.27 14.79 0.45
CA THR A 109 17.21 13.52 1.20
C THR A 109 15.89 13.41 1.95
N LEU A 110 15.01 12.51 1.53
CA LEU A 110 13.81 12.20 2.28
C LEU A 110 14.14 11.41 3.54
N GLN A 111 13.42 11.70 4.62
CA GLN A 111 13.54 10.94 5.87
C GLN A 111 12.51 9.83 5.88
N ILE A 112 12.84 8.67 6.44
CA ILE A 112 11.87 7.58 6.63
C ILE A 112 10.69 8.13 7.44
N ALA A 113 9.47 7.82 7.00
CA ALA A 113 8.28 8.21 7.73
C ALA A 113 8.29 7.52 9.11
N PRO A 114 8.07 8.25 10.22
CA PRO A 114 7.93 7.61 11.51
C PRO A 114 6.75 6.63 11.45
N SER A 115 6.98 5.38 11.88
CA SER A 115 5.91 4.42 12.06
C SER A 115 5.12 4.75 13.33
N MET A 116 3.82 4.46 13.31
CA MET A 116 3.03 4.53 14.54
C MET A 116 3.50 3.48 15.53
N PRO A 117 3.39 3.75 16.85
CA PRO A 117 3.67 2.76 17.87
C PRO A 117 2.86 1.48 17.62
N LEU A 118 3.54 0.33 17.59
CA LEU A 118 2.87 -0.97 17.51
C LEU A 118 2.13 -1.26 18.82
N PRO A 119 1.11 -2.14 18.79
CA PRO A 119 0.45 -2.56 20.02
C PRO A 119 1.44 -3.30 20.93
N ALA A 120 1.20 -3.24 22.23
CA ALA A 120 2.06 -3.92 23.20
C ALA A 120 2.08 -5.44 22.95
N PRO A 121 3.24 -6.11 23.16
CA PRO A 121 3.32 -7.56 23.11
C PRO A 121 2.26 -8.21 24.00
N GLY A 122 1.69 -9.32 23.52
CA GLY A 122 0.63 -10.04 24.23
C GLY A 122 -0.41 -10.67 23.32
N GLU A 123 -1.47 -11.17 23.95
CA GLU A 123 -2.59 -11.83 23.27
C GLU A 123 -3.67 -10.80 22.95
N TRP A 124 -4.05 -10.73 21.68
CA TRP A 124 -5.08 -9.88 21.13
C TRP A 124 -6.09 -10.73 20.38
N VAL A 125 -7.31 -10.22 20.26
CA VAL A 125 -8.39 -10.85 19.49
C VAL A 125 -9.02 -9.84 18.56
N ILE A 126 -9.47 -10.30 17.39
CA ILE A 126 -10.35 -9.50 16.53
C ILE A 126 -11.64 -9.24 17.28
N GLU A 127 -12.06 -7.98 17.31
CA GLU A 127 -13.36 -7.59 17.83
C GLU A 127 -14.34 -7.52 16.65
N PRO A 128 -15.30 -8.47 16.54
CA PRO A 128 -16.14 -8.57 15.34
C PRO A 128 -17.05 -7.35 15.11
N ALA A 129 -17.48 -6.67 16.17
CA ALA A 129 -18.42 -5.55 16.09
C ALA A 129 -17.88 -4.34 15.30
N HIS A 130 -16.57 -4.11 15.31
CA HIS A 130 -15.91 -3.05 14.55
C HIS A 130 -14.93 -3.62 13.52
N SER A 131 -15.16 -4.86 13.07
CA SER A 131 -14.39 -5.50 12.02
C SER A 131 -15.27 -5.94 10.86
N ARG A 132 -14.69 -6.02 9.68
CA ARG A 132 -15.37 -6.43 8.45
C ARG A 132 -14.41 -7.25 7.58
N ILE A 133 -14.93 -8.38 7.08
CA ILE A 133 -14.32 -9.14 5.99
C ILE A 133 -15.22 -8.99 4.77
N GLY A 134 -14.87 -8.07 3.87
CA GLY A 134 -15.62 -7.77 2.66
C GLY A 134 -14.99 -8.39 1.41
N PHE A 135 -15.82 -8.64 0.41
CA PHE A 135 -15.36 -9.02 -0.92
C PHE A 135 -16.16 -8.34 -2.03
N VAL A 136 -15.53 -8.23 -3.20
CA VAL A 136 -16.14 -7.72 -4.42
C VAL A 136 -15.84 -8.64 -5.59
N ALA A 137 -16.90 -9.19 -6.19
CA ALA A 137 -16.84 -9.97 -7.42
C ALA A 137 -17.36 -9.14 -8.60
N ARG A 138 -16.87 -9.41 -9.81
CA ARG A 138 -17.47 -8.87 -11.04
C ARG A 138 -18.57 -9.80 -11.55
N HIS A 139 -19.72 -9.24 -11.90
CA HIS A 139 -20.81 -9.95 -12.57
C HIS A 139 -20.85 -9.53 -14.04
N ILE A 140 -20.77 -10.53 -14.94
CA ILE A 140 -20.76 -10.38 -16.42
C ILE A 140 -19.76 -9.33 -16.94
N GLY A 141 -18.66 -9.11 -16.22
CA GLY A 141 -17.64 -8.11 -16.54
C GLY A 141 -18.06 -6.65 -16.34
N LEU A 142 -19.29 -6.36 -15.92
CA LEU A 142 -19.86 -5.01 -15.85
C LEU A 142 -20.16 -4.57 -14.41
N ALA A 143 -21.05 -5.30 -13.73
CA ALA A 143 -21.52 -4.92 -12.40
C ALA A 143 -20.62 -5.47 -11.30
N ARG A 144 -20.61 -4.80 -10.14
CA ARG A 144 -19.93 -5.28 -8.93
C ARG A 144 -20.94 -5.90 -7.98
N VAL A 145 -20.65 -7.11 -7.53
CA VAL A 145 -21.39 -7.78 -6.46
C VAL A 145 -20.55 -7.64 -5.20
N HIS A 146 -21.11 -6.95 -4.21
CA HIS A 146 -20.48 -6.78 -2.90
C HIS A 146 -21.03 -7.86 -1.97
N GLY A 147 -20.15 -8.46 -1.18
CA GLY A 147 -20.53 -9.34 -0.10
C GLY A 147 -19.61 -9.20 1.10
N ARG A 148 -19.94 -9.94 2.15
CA ARG A 148 -19.16 -10.01 3.39
C ARG A 148 -19.40 -11.33 4.09
N PHE A 149 -18.56 -11.63 5.09
CA PHE A 149 -18.80 -12.70 6.06
C PHE A 149 -19.16 -12.07 7.41
N GLU A 150 -20.25 -12.55 8.01
CA GLU A 150 -20.77 -12.03 9.29
C GLU A 150 -20.18 -12.73 10.52
N ASN A 151 -19.70 -13.96 10.37
CA ASN A 151 -19.18 -14.76 11.47
C ASN A 151 -17.70 -15.06 11.26
N PHE A 152 -16.86 -14.46 12.08
CA PHE A 152 -15.42 -14.69 12.10
C PHE A 152 -14.85 -14.43 13.49
N ALA A 153 -13.71 -15.05 13.76
CA ALA A 153 -12.90 -14.81 14.93
C ALA A 153 -11.42 -14.82 14.54
N GLY A 154 -10.62 -14.05 15.25
CA GLY A 154 -9.17 -14.08 15.05
C GLY A 154 -8.43 -13.90 16.37
N ALA A 155 -7.33 -14.62 16.50
CA ALA A 155 -6.39 -14.49 17.60
C ALA A 155 -5.04 -14.02 17.05
N ILE A 156 -4.46 -13.02 17.70
CA ILE A 156 -3.16 -12.44 17.34
C ILE A 156 -2.29 -12.46 18.59
N ARG A 157 -1.16 -13.16 18.53
CA ARG A 157 -0.11 -13.07 19.54
C ARG A 157 0.96 -12.13 19.02
N ILE A 158 0.98 -10.92 19.54
CA ILE A 158 2.00 -9.91 19.22
C ILE A 158 3.25 -10.21 20.05
N GLY A 159 4.38 -10.40 19.36
CA GLY A 159 5.68 -10.65 19.98
C GLY A 159 6.42 -9.35 20.34
N GLU A 160 7.59 -9.49 20.96
CA GLU A 160 8.50 -8.36 21.20
C GLU A 160 9.01 -7.77 19.87
N THR A 161 9.09 -8.62 18.85
CA THR A 161 9.34 -8.22 17.46
C THR A 161 8.23 -8.75 16.55
N MET A 162 8.10 -8.16 15.36
CA MET A 162 7.07 -8.57 14.40
C MET A 162 7.33 -9.97 13.82
N GLU A 163 8.58 -10.43 13.77
CA GLU A 163 8.94 -11.79 13.37
C GLU A 163 8.45 -12.85 14.37
N GLN A 164 8.21 -12.46 15.63
CA GLN A 164 7.67 -13.34 16.66
C GLN A 164 6.14 -13.29 16.73
N THR A 165 5.51 -12.44 15.92
CA THR A 165 4.06 -12.26 15.88
C THR A 165 3.40 -13.35 15.05
N ALA A 166 2.25 -13.85 15.54
CA ALA A 166 1.45 -14.84 14.85
C ALA A 166 -0.02 -14.47 14.92
N MET A 167 -0.76 -14.77 13.85
CA MET A 167 -2.19 -14.53 13.70
C MET A 167 -2.84 -15.77 13.11
N HIS A 168 -4.01 -16.12 13.66
CA HIS A 168 -4.91 -17.12 13.10
C HIS A 168 -6.33 -16.56 13.05
N VAL A 169 -6.96 -16.63 11.88
CA VAL A 169 -8.33 -16.18 11.65
C VAL A 169 -9.17 -17.34 11.12
N ILE A 170 -10.36 -17.53 11.68
CA ILE A 170 -11.36 -18.49 11.24
C ILE A 170 -12.61 -17.71 10.82
N ILE A 171 -13.16 -18.06 9.66
CA ILE A 171 -14.36 -17.45 9.08
C ILE A 171 -15.38 -18.56 8.83
N GLY A 172 -16.61 -18.40 9.34
CA GLY A 172 -17.70 -19.33 9.06
C GLY A 172 -18.22 -19.15 7.64
N ALA A 173 -18.04 -20.15 6.78
CA ALA A 173 -18.39 -20.07 5.35
C ALA A 173 -19.89 -19.82 5.12
N GLU A 174 -20.74 -20.37 5.98
CA GLU A 174 -22.19 -20.16 5.95
C GLU A 174 -22.61 -18.69 6.16
N SER A 175 -21.75 -17.87 6.77
CA SER A 175 -22.05 -16.48 7.11
C SER A 175 -21.88 -15.51 5.94
N ILE A 176 -21.63 -16.03 4.73
CA ILE A 176 -21.61 -15.25 3.51
C ILE A 176 -22.95 -14.53 3.30
N ASP A 177 -22.89 -13.22 3.08
CA ASP A 177 -24.03 -12.37 2.80
C ASP A 177 -23.71 -11.39 1.66
N THR A 178 -24.49 -11.49 0.59
CA THR A 178 -24.47 -10.57 -0.55
C THR A 178 -25.76 -9.74 -0.63
N ASN A 179 -26.56 -9.76 0.44
CA ASN A 179 -27.87 -9.12 0.58
C ASN A 179 -28.93 -9.69 -0.39
N VAL A 180 -28.72 -10.91 -0.90
CA VAL A 180 -29.64 -11.58 -1.83
C VAL A 180 -29.72 -13.06 -1.47
N ARG A 181 -30.72 -13.41 -0.65
CA ARG A 181 -30.87 -14.75 -0.07
C ARG A 181 -30.68 -15.90 -1.05
N VAL A 182 -31.32 -15.84 -2.23
CA VAL A 182 -31.22 -16.91 -3.24
C VAL A 182 -29.78 -17.08 -3.76
N ARG A 183 -29.02 -15.98 -3.89
CA ARG A 183 -27.61 -16.04 -4.27
C ARG A 183 -26.77 -16.56 -3.11
N ASP A 184 -27.04 -16.15 -1.88
CA ASP A 184 -26.31 -16.61 -0.70
C ASP A 184 -26.51 -18.12 -0.49
N ASP A 185 -27.73 -18.62 -0.70
CA ASP A 185 -28.04 -20.06 -0.67
C ASP A 185 -27.26 -20.84 -1.74
N HIS A 186 -27.12 -20.27 -2.94
CA HIS A 186 -26.29 -20.87 -4.00
C HIS A 186 -24.79 -20.80 -3.69
N LEU A 187 -24.31 -19.69 -3.13
CA LEU A 187 -22.89 -19.56 -2.74
C LEU A 187 -22.50 -20.53 -1.63
N ARG A 188 -23.46 -20.98 -0.80
CA ARG A 188 -23.24 -21.99 0.23
C ARG A 188 -23.26 -23.43 -0.31
N SER A 189 -23.78 -23.67 -1.51
CA SER A 189 -23.93 -25.01 -2.07
C SER A 189 -22.59 -25.61 -2.52
N ALA A 190 -22.62 -26.90 -2.89
CA ALA A 190 -21.48 -27.63 -3.45
C ALA A 190 -20.95 -27.05 -4.78
N ASP A 191 -21.68 -26.14 -5.42
CA ASP A 191 -21.20 -25.43 -6.61
C ASP A 191 -20.18 -24.34 -6.26
N PHE A 192 -20.18 -23.85 -5.01
CA PHE A 192 -19.34 -22.74 -4.57
C PHE A 192 -18.51 -23.07 -3.32
N LEU A 193 -18.97 -22.66 -2.14
CA LEU A 193 -18.21 -22.82 -0.89
C LEU A 193 -18.37 -24.21 -0.27
N ASP A 194 -19.39 -24.97 -0.69
CA ASP A 194 -19.70 -26.30 -0.17
C ASP A 194 -19.65 -26.36 1.36
N VAL A 195 -20.45 -25.51 2.01
CA VAL A 195 -20.32 -25.28 3.47
C VAL A 195 -20.63 -26.51 4.31
N ALA A 196 -21.28 -27.52 3.72
CA ALA A 196 -21.52 -28.81 4.36
C ALA A 196 -20.21 -29.61 4.53
N ASN A 197 -19.27 -29.52 3.59
CA ASN A 197 -17.98 -30.21 3.63
C ASN A 197 -16.83 -29.29 4.09
N TYR A 198 -16.91 -27.99 3.81
CA TYR A 198 -15.91 -26.98 4.17
C TYR A 198 -16.57 -25.83 4.96
N PRO A 199 -16.89 -26.05 6.25
CA PRO A 199 -17.65 -25.07 7.03
C PRO A 199 -16.86 -23.80 7.37
N THR A 200 -15.53 -23.84 7.27
CA THR A 200 -14.63 -22.74 7.64
C THR A 200 -13.67 -22.38 6.52
N LEU A 201 -13.31 -21.10 6.47
CA LEU A 201 -12.10 -20.59 5.82
C LEU A 201 -11.11 -20.24 6.93
N GLU A 202 -9.84 -20.59 6.77
CA GLU A 202 -8.81 -20.36 7.79
C GLU A 202 -7.59 -19.66 7.22
N PHE A 203 -7.09 -18.64 7.90
CA PHE A 203 -5.85 -17.95 7.55
C PHE A 203 -4.86 -18.00 8.70
N TYR A 204 -3.66 -18.52 8.44
CA TYR A 204 -2.53 -18.54 9.38
C TYR A 204 -1.41 -17.65 8.84
N SER A 205 -0.98 -16.65 9.61
CA SER A 205 0.16 -15.82 9.21
C SER A 205 1.47 -16.59 9.29
N GLU A 206 2.35 -16.34 8.33
CA GLU A 206 3.71 -16.90 8.29
C GLU A 206 4.77 -15.80 8.41
N HIS A 207 4.50 -14.61 7.85
CA HIS A 207 5.47 -13.52 7.81
C HIS A 207 4.82 -12.14 7.80
N PHE A 208 5.37 -11.21 8.59
CA PHE A 208 5.01 -9.80 8.62
C PHE A 208 6.21 -8.98 8.13
N ALA A 209 6.09 -8.35 6.96
CA ALA A 209 7.14 -7.52 6.38
C ALA A 209 6.74 -6.04 6.47
N HIS A 210 7.57 -5.21 7.09
CA HIS A 210 7.39 -3.76 7.04
C HIS A 210 7.67 -3.25 5.62
N ARG A 211 6.70 -2.55 5.03
CA ARG A 211 6.85 -1.89 3.73
C ARG A 211 7.23 -0.41 3.87
N GLY A 212 7.28 0.08 5.10
CA GLY A 212 7.68 1.43 5.48
C GLY A 212 6.50 2.34 5.81
N GLY A 213 6.75 3.40 6.57
CA GLY A 213 5.70 4.15 7.25
C GLY A 213 4.78 3.22 8.06
N ASN A 214 3.49 3.19 7.70
CA ASN A 214 2.49 2.32 8.32
C ASN A 214 2.05 1.15 7.43
N ASN A 215 2.74 0.91 6.32
CA ASN A 215 2.41 -0.16 5.38
C ASN A 215 3.15 -1.44 5.75
N TRP A 216 2.46 -2.57 5.59
CA TRP A 216 2.92 -3.91 5.92
C TRP A 216 2.42 -4.90 4.85
N ALA A 217 3.22 -5.93 4.58
CA ALA A 217 2.75 -7.11 3.88
C ALA A 217 2.63 -8.27 4.87
N ILE A 218 1.46 -8.88 4.95
CA ILE A 218 1.20 -10.03 5.82
C ILE A 218 0.99 -11.25 4.92
N THR A 219 1.98 -12.14 4.87
CA THR A 219 1.92 -13.37 4.09
C THR A 219 1.51 -14.52 5.00
N GLY A 220 0.60 -15.37 4.52
CA GLY A 220 0.15 -16.54 5.25
C GLY A 220 -0.55 -17.58 4.39
N ALA A 221 -0.88 -18.71 5.01
CA ALA A 221 -1.60 -19.81 4.40
C ALA A 221 -3.11 -19.61 4.56
N LEU A 222 -3.83 -19.46 3.45
CA LEU A 222 -5.28 -19.44 3.37
C LEU A 222 -5.80 -20.82 2.95
N SER A 223 -6.60 -21.46 3.80
CA SER A 223 -7.36 -22.66 3.48
C SER A 223 -8.80 -22.29 3.12
N LEU A 224 -9.22 -22.62 1.90
CA LEU A 224 -10.56 -22.36 1.37
C LEU A 224 -10.97 -23.53 0.48
N HIS A 225 -12.17 -24.08 0.71
CA HIS A 225 -12.74 -25.18 -0.08
C HIS A 225 -11.77 -26.38 -0.22
N GLY A 226 -11.14 -26.77 0.89
CA GLY A 226 -10.22 -27.91 0.96
C GLY A 226 -8.83 -27.68 0.34
N VAL A 227 -8.53 -26.48 -0.16
CA VAL A 227 -7.23 -26.13 -0.75
C VAL A 227 -6.55 -25.04 0.06
N THR A 228 -5.25 -25.22 0.33
CA THR A 228 -4.41 -24.22 1.00
C THR A 228 -3.50 -23.52 0.00
N ARG A 229 -3.50 -22.18 0.01
CA ARG A 229 -2.62 -21.33 -0.82
C ARG A 229 -1.95 -20.25 0.02
N THR A 230 -0.73 -19.89 -0.36
CA THR A 230 -0.07 -18.70 0.19
C THR A 230 -0.73 -17.44 -0.37
N VAL A 231 -1.16 -16.55 0.51
CA VAL A 231 -1.79 -15.27 0.19
C VAL A 231 -1.05 -14.16 0.93
N THR A 232 -0.84 -13.04 0.26
CA THR A 232 -0.31 -11.82 0.88
C THR A 232 -1.40 -10.78 0.98
N LEU A 233 -1.56 -10.23 2.19
CA LEU A 233 -2.42 -9.10 2.49
C LEU A 233 -1.56 -7.83 2.49
N GLU A 234 -1.95 -6.86 1.67
CA GLU A 234 -1.39 -5.51 1.73
C GLU A 234 -2.13 -4.75 2.83
N ALA A 235 -1.43 -4.50 3.94
CA ALA A 235 -1.98 -3.98 5.17
C ALA A 235 -1.46 -2.57 5.46
N LYS A 236 -2.35 -1.72 5.94
CA LYS A 236 -2.04 -0.40 6.49
C LYS A 236 -2.45 -0.38 7.95
N TYR A 237 -1.46 -0.23 8.81
CA TYR A 237 -1.65 -0.04 10.23
C TYR A 237 -2.24 1.35 10.48
N LEU A 238 -3.31 1.43 11.26
CA LEU A 238 -4.06 2.67 11.55
C LEU A 238 -3.78 3.20 12.95
N GLY A 239 -3.02 2.46 13.76
CA GLY A 239 -2.49 2.91 15.04
C GLY A 239 -3.14 2.22 16.23
N VAL A 240 -2.67 2.59 17.42
CA VAL A 240 -3.30 2.25 18.70
C VAL A 240 -4.06 3.47 19.21
N GLY A 241 -5.27 3.24 19.71
CA GLY A 241 -6.04 4.19 20.48
C GLY A 241 -6.66 3.52 21.71
N ASN A 242 -7.47 4.27 22.45
CA ASN A 242 -8.26 3.73 23.55
C ASN A 242 -9.73 3.72 23.15
N GLY A 243 -10.45 2.67 23.54
CA GLY A 243 -11.90 2.61 23.46
C GLY A 243 -12.58 3.47 24.52
N MET A 244 -13.91 3.42 24.55
CA MET A 244 -14.73 4.25 25.44
C MET A 244 -14.49 3.93 26.92
N ASP A 245 -14.13 2.69 27.25
CA ASP A 245 -13.85 2.25 28.63
C ASP A 245 -12.35 2.32 28.96
N GLY A 246 -11.55 2.97 28.10
CA GLY A 246 -10.11 3.15 28.28
C GLY A 246 -9.25 1.94 27.90
N GLU A 247 -9.86 0.89 27.37
CA GLU A 247 -9.19 -0.31 26.88
C GLU A 247 -8.39 -0.03 25.61
N ALA A 248 -7.19 -0.61 25.49
CA ALA A 248 -6.38 -0.45 24.29
C ALA A 248 -7.07 -1.09 23.08
N ARG A 249 -7.02 -0.42 21.94
CA ARG A 249 -7.53 -0.90 20.65
C ARG A 249 -6.52 -0.61 19.57
N ALA A 250 -6.32 -1.54 18.64
CA ALA A 250 -5.50 -1.30 17.47
C ALA A 250 -6.31 -1.58 16.20
N ALA A 251 -6.03 -0.82 15.13
CA ALA A 251 -6.77 -0.93 13.89
C ALA A 251 -5.84 -1.15 12.68
N VAL A 252 -6.32 -1.95 11.73
CA VAL A 252 -5.64 -2.28 10.47
C VAL A 252 -6.68 -2.30 9.35
N SER A 253 -6.37 -1.66 8.23
CA SER A 253 -7.06 -1.91 6.97
C SER A 253 -6.18 -2.78 6.08
N ALA A 254 -6.71 -3.79 5.41
CA ALA A 254 -5.93 -4.65 4.52
C ALA A 254 -6.72 -5.05 3.27
N SER A 255 -6.01 -5.41 2.21
CA SER A 255 -6.63 -5.88 0.97
C SER A 255 -5.80 -6.95 0.28
N THR A 256 -6.45 -7.75 -0.55
CA THR A 256 -5.80 -8.68 -1.47
C THR A 256 -6.72 -9.00 -2.64
N GLU A 257 -6.22 -9.70 -3.66
CA GLU A 257 -7.04 -10.25 -4.75
C GLU A 257 -6.83 -11.76 -4.77
N LEU A 258 -7.93 -12.52 -4.79
CA LEU A 258 -7.93 -13.97 -4.90
C LEU A 258 -8.51 -14.39 -6.24
N HIS A 259 -8.03 -15.50 -6.80
CA HIS A 259 -8.68 -16.15 -7.93
C HIS A 259 -9.40 -17.41 -7.43
N ARG A 260 -10.71 -17.48 -7.66
CA ARG A 260 -11.55 -18.59 -7.14
C ARG A 260 -11.11 -19.96 -7.64
N GLU A 261 -10.53 -20.02 -8.84
CA GLU A 261 -10.05 -21.26 -9.46
C GLU A 261 -8.83 -21.85 -8.72
N ASP A 262 -8.04 -21.03 -8.03
CA ASP A 262 -6.89 -21.49 -7.23
C ASP A 262 -7.32 -22.37 -6.05
N PHE A 263 -8.58 -22.25 -5.64
CA PHE A 263 -9.23 -22.94 -4.53
C PHE A 263 -10.33 -23.89 -4.99
N THR A 264 -10.29 -24.33 -6.25
CA THR A 264 -11.26 -25.28 -6.85
C THR A 264 -12.73 -24.83 -6.86
N VAL A 265 -13.02 -23.58 -6.50
CA VAL A 265 -14.33 -22.94 -6.62
C VAL A 265 -14.56 -22.56 -8.09
N SER A 266 -14.95 -23.56 -8.89
CA SER A 266 -14.86 -23.53 -10.34
C SER A 266 -16.18 -23.36 -11.09
N TRP A 267 -17.31 -23.20 -10.38
CA TRP A 267 -18.61 -23.00 -11.04
C TRP A 267 -18.56 -21.91 -12.10
N GLN A 268 -19.11 -22.22 -13.26
CA GLN A 268 -19.12 -21.30 -14.39
C GLN A 268 -20.44 -21.46 -15.12
N SER A 269 -21.13 -20.34 -15.30
CA SER A 269 -22.18 -20.21 -16.29
C SER A 269 -21.70 -19.20 -17.33
N MET A 270 -21.79 -19.57 -18.60
CA MET A 270 -21.39 -18.71 -19.72
C MET A 270 -22.61 -18.12 -20.40
N LEU A 271 -22.57 -16.82 -20.69
CA LEU A 271 -23.51 -16.20 -21.63
C LEU A 271 -23.10 -16.50 -23.07
N ALA A 272 -24.03 -16.28 -24.00
CA ALA A 272 -23.71 -16.27 -25.43
C ALA A 272 -22.52 -15.33 -25.67
N ARG A 273 -21.52 -15.79 -26.44
CA ARG A 273 -20.21 -15.15 -26.70
C ARG A 273 -19.09 -15.40 -25.67
N GLY A 274 -19.24 -16.37 -24.76
CA GLY A 274 -18.14 -16.83 -23.91
C GLY A 274 -17.82 -15.92 -22.72
N ILE A 275 -18.76 -15.05 -22.33
CA ILE A 275 -18.62 -14.18 -21.17
C ILE A 275 -19.01 -14.96 -19.92
N ALA A 276 -18.08 -15.08 -18.98
CA ALA A 276 -18.33 -15.64 -17.65
C ALA A 276 -19.35 -14.79 -16.87
N VAL A 277 -20.34 -15.44 -16.26
CA VAL A 277 -21.33 -14.75 -15.42
C VAL A 277 -20.70 -14.18 -14.15
N VAL A 278 -19.68 -14.87 -13.61
CA VAL A 278 -18.91 -14.43 -12.43
C VAL A 278 -17.43 -14.36 -12.80
N GLY A 279 -16.80 -13.23 -12.49
CA GLY A 279 -15.36 -13.03 -12.68
C GLY A 279 -14.53 -13.98 -11.80
N SER A 280 -13.35 -14.36 -12.29
CA SER A 280 -12.39 -15.20 -11.56
C SER A 280 -11.75 -14.47 -10.37
N SER A 281 -11.39 -13.20 -10.58
CA SER A 281 -10.83 -12.32 -9.55
C SER A 281 -11.87 -11.85 -8.55
N ILE A 282 -11.58 -12.06 -7.28
CA ILE A 282 -12.34 -11.60 -6.12
C ILE A 282 -11.44 -10.67 -5.32
N LYS A 283 -11.81 -9.38 -5.28
CA LYS A 283 -11.11 -8.43 -4.42
C LYS A 283 -11.59 -8.64 -2.98
N ILE A 284 -10.65 -8.69 -2.04
CA ILE A 284 -10.90 -8.77 -0.60
C ILE A 284 -10.52 -7.43 0.02
N ASP A 285 -11.39 -6.89 0.87
CA ASP A 285 -11.19 -5.66 1.62
C ASP A 285 -11.51 -5.93 3.09
N LEU A 286 -10.56 -5.64 3.96
CA LEU A 286 -10.61 -5.90 5.39
C LEU A 286 -10.47 -4.59 6.16
N ASP A 287 -11.36 -4.38 7.12
CA ASP A 287 -11.22 -3.34 8.14
C ASP A 287 -11.28 -4.07 9.48
N VAL A 288 -10.22 -4.04 10.27
CA VAL A 288 -10.09 -4.89 11.46
C VAL A 288 -9.72 -4.05 12.65
N GLN A 289 -10.46 -4.23 13.74
CA GLN A 289 -10.08 -3.77 15.06
C GLN A 289 -9.75 -4.97 15.95
N ILE A 290 -8.64 -4.87 16.68
CA ILE A 290 -8.22 -5.85 17.67
C ILE A 290 -8.22 -5.23 19.07
N VAL A 291 -8.51 -6.06 20.07
CA VAL A 291 -8.48 -5.71 21.50
C VAL A 291 -7.66 -6.73 22.28
N PRO A 292 -7.07 -6.39 23.43
CA PRO A 292 -6.40 -7.36 24.29
C PRO A 292 -7.36 -8.49 24.66
N LYS A 293 -6.86 -9.72 24.68
CA LYS A 293 -7.64 -10.89 25.08
C LYS A 293 -8.15 -10.70 26.51
N GLY A 294 -9.45 -10.92 26.72
CA GLY A 294 -10.10 -10.71 28.02
C GLY A 294 -10.72 -9.33 28.21
N THR A 295 -10.60 -8.43 27.21
CA THR A 295 -11.41 -7.20 27.15
C THR A 295 -12.89 -7.57 27.13
N LYS A 296 -13.71 -6.95 28.00
CA LYS A 296 -15.16 -7.14 27.97
C LYS A 296 -15.69 -6.55 26.67
N GLY A 297 -16.21 -7.41 25.79
CA GLY A 297 -16.80 -6.98 24.53
C GLY A 297 -18.04 -6.13 24.76
N TRP A 298 -18.39 -5.32 23.75
CA TRP A 298 -19.69 -4.68 23.70
C TRP A 298 -20.78 -5.76 23.68
N PRO A 299 -21.87 -5.65 24.47
CA PRO A 299 -22.97 -6.60 24.37
C PRO A 299 -23.47 -6.61 22.93
N MET A 300 -23.40 -7.77 22.27
CA MET A 300 -24.05 -7.97 20.98
C MET A 300 -25.56 -7.78 21.21
N VAL A 301 -26.14 -6.76 20.58
CA VAL A 301 -27.57 -6.41 20.70
C VAL A 301 -28.39 -7.28 19.77
#